data_AF-A0A1G5W188-F1
#
_entry.id   AF-A0A1G5W188-F1
#
_cell.length_a   1.000
_cell.length_b   1.000
_cell.length_c   1.000
_cell.angle_alpha   90.00
_cell.angle_beta   90.00
_cell.angle_gamma   90.00
#
_symmetry.space_group_name_H-M   'P 1'
#
loop_
_entity.id
_entity.type
_entity.pdbx_description
1 polymer ?
#
loop_
_entity_poly.entity_id
_entity_poly.type
_entity_poly.pdbx_seq_one_letter_code
_entity_poly.pdbx_strand_id
1 'polypeptide(L)'
;MVDPKHIFGDFAPLYRTAGFWPRPVRLGSKACPIKKWNLPDPEWKLGELDDWLEQFGHCGIGLVLGSPFSDGTKLAAVDIDRDDYVRVTQALLRNPVCGRIGAKGIAYLVRLRGDGKYRALKVKGEGGAKIGEILCDNRFLVLPHSIHPDTNKPYRWVGRPLLEVDYRELPTIEA
;
A
#
# COMPACT_ATOMS: atom_id res chain seq x y z
N MET A 1 10.73 -17.38 -11.45
CA MET A 1 10.60 -17.58 -9.98
C MET A 1 11.33 -16.42 -9.33
N VAL A 2 10.68 -15.69 -8.42
CA VAL A 2 11.32 -14.59 -7.67
C VAL A 2 12.30 -15.20 -6.67
N ASP A 3 13.54 -14.72 -6.61
CA ASP A 3 14.47 -15.12 -5.53
C ASP A 3 13.97 -14.50 -4.22
N PRO A 4 13.56 -15.29 -3.21
CA PRO A 4 13.11 -14.77 -1.91
C PRO A 4 14.15 -13.87 -1.23
N LYS A 5 15.41 -13.92 -1.68
CA LYS A 5 16.54 -13.15 -1.14
C LYS A 5 16.67 -11.74 -1.74
N HIS A 6 15.80 -11.32 -2.67
CA HIS A 6 15.95 -10.03 -3.35
C HIS A 6 14.62 -9.31 -3.68
N ILE A 7 13.59 -9.45 -2.82
CA ILE A 7 12.24 -8.92 -3.08
C ILE A 7 12.24 -7.41 -3.32
N PHE A 8 12.80 -6.60 -2.43
CA PHE A 8 12.81 -5.14 -2.63
C PHE A 8 13.61 -4.78 -3.89
N GLY A 9 14.76 -5.44 -4.08
CA GLY A 9 15.63 -5.16 -5.22
C GLY A 9 15.00 -5.46 -6.57
N ASP A 10 14.22 -6.54 -6.67
CA ASP A 10 13.57 -6.95 -7.92
C ASP A 10 12.34 -6.08 -8.24
N PHE A 11 11.56 -5.70 -7.22
CA PHE A 11 10.27 -5.05 -7.43
C PHE A 11 10.32 -3.53 -7.34
N ALA A 12 11.18 -2.93 -6.51
CA ALA A 12 11.21 -1.49 -6.32
C ALA A 12 11.44 -0.71 -7.64
N PRO A 13 12.35 -1.11 -8.55
CA PRO A 13 12.52 -0.43 -9.82
C PRO A 13 11.24 -0.42 -10.68
N LEU A 14 10.46 -1.51 -10.63
CA LEU A 14 9.19 -1.62 -11.37
C LEU A 14 8.15 -0.63 -10.83
N TYR A 15 7.98 -0.57 -9.51
CA TYR A 15 7.07 0.38 -8.88
C TYR A 15 7.52 1.83 -9.09
N ARG A 16 8.82 2.11 -9.02
CA ARG A 16 9.36 3.44 -9.29
C ARG A 16 9.08 3.89 -10.72
N THR A 17 9.30 3.01 -11.70
CA THR A 17 9.03 3.27 -13.13
C THR A 17 7.54 3.56 -13.37
N ALA A 18 6.66 2.89 -12.63
CA ALA A 18 5.21 3.13 -12.67
C ALA A 18 4.77 4.40 -11.91
N GLY A 19 5.69 5.18 -11.33
CA GLY A 19 5.40 6.43 -10.60
C GLY A 19 5.02 6.25 -9.13
N PHE A 20 5.12 5.03 -8.60
CA PHE A 20 4.87 4.74 -7.18
C PHE A 20 6.14 4.88 -6.34
N TRP A 21 5.95 4.96 -5.01
CA TRP A 21 7.03 5.28 -4.07
C TRP A 21 7.41 4.09 -3.19
N PRO A 22 8.27 3.17 -3.69
CA PRO A 22 8.61 1.94 -2.99
C PRO A 22 9.55 2.20 -1.80
N ARG A 23 9.34 1.44 -0.72
CA ARG A 23 10.26 1.36 0.42
C ARG A 23 10.50 -0.09 0.85
N PRO A 24 11.69 -0.40 1.38
CA PRO A 24 11.97 -1.72 1.93
C PRO A 24 11.17 -1.95 3.21
N VAL A 25 10.86 -3.21 3.50
CA VAL A 25 10.18 -3.67 4.71
C VAL A 25 11.09 -4.67 5.43
N ARG A 26 11.44 -4.39 6.68
CA ARG A 26 12.29 -5.29 7.47
C ARG A 26 11.65 -6.68 7.56
N LEU A 27 12.46 -7.71 7.37
CA LEU A 27 12.03 -9.10 7.53
C LEU A 27 11.48 -9.34 8.95
N GLY A 28 10.40 -10.11 9.05
CA GLY A 28 9.73 -10.36 10.34
C GLY A 28 9.06 -9.13 10.95
N SER A 29 8.84 -8.07 10.18
CA SER A 29 8.20 -6.84 10.63
C SER A 29 7.26 -6.28 9.55
N LYS A 30 6.61 -5.16 9.86
CA LYS A 30 5.85 -4.31 8.92
C LYS A 30 6.50 -2.92 8.76
N ALA A 31 7.68 -2.71 9.37
CA ALA A 31 8.34 -1.42 9.44
C ALA A 31 9.37 -1.22 8.32
N CYS A 32 9.48 0.02 7.83
CA CYS A 32 10.55 0.43 6.94
C CYS A 32 11.85 0.69 7.74
N PRO A 33 13.03 0.21 7.28
CA PRO A 33 14.30 0.50 7.95
C PRO A 33 14.82 1.93 7.74
N ILE A 34 14.31 2.65 6.73
CA ILE A 34 14.81 3.98 6.33
C ILE A 34 14.31 5.06 7.31
N LYS A 35 15.19 5.98 7.70
CA LYS A 35 14.81 7.18 8.48
C LYS A 35 13.98 8.12 7.61
N LYS A 36 12.91 8.71 8.15
CA LYS A 36 11.98 9.56 7.38
C LYS A 36 11.38 8.85 6.15
N TRP A 37 11.20 7.53 6.24
CA TRP A 37 10.68 6.70 5.15
C TRP A 37 9.39 7.23 4.51
N ASN A 38 8.58 7.97 5.27
CA ASN A 38 7.26 8.46 4.86
C ASN A 38 7.29 9.65 3.90
N LEU A 39 8.46 10.24 3.65
CA LEU A 39 8.58 11.36 2.71
C LEU A 39 8.23 10.93 1.28
N PRO A 40 7.49 11.75 0.51
CA PRO A 40 7.29 11.60 -0.92
C PRO A 40 8.60 11.45 -1.69
N ASP A 41 8.61 10.65 -2.76
CA ASP A 41 9.81 10.47 -3.60
C ASP A 41 10.43 11.75 -4.15
N PRO A 42 9.65 12.77 -4.59
CA PRO A 42 10.23 14.03 -5.07
C PRO A 42 11.03 14.83 -4.02
N GLU A 43 10.90 14.51 -2.73
CA GLU A 43 11.65 15.17 -1.65
C GLU A 43 13.02 14.54 -1.40
N TRP A 44 13.30 13.39 -2.02
CA TRP A 44 14.58 12.67 -1.91
C TRP A 44 15.58 13.15 -2.97
N LYS A 45 16.86 12.93 -2.69
CA LYS A 45 17.95 13.21 -3.62
C LYS A 45 17.95 12.19 -4.76
N LEU A 46 18.46 12.61 -5.92
CA LEU A 46 18.74 11.70 -7.03
C LEU A 46 19.72 10.61 -6.58
N GLY A 47 19.48 9.37 -7.01
CA GLY A 47 20.31 8.20 -6.68
C GLY A 47 19.94 7.48 -5.39
N GLU A 48 19.06 8.02 -4.53
CA GLU A 48 18.76 7.37 -3.24
C GLU A 48 18.10 6.00 -3.39
N LEU A 49 17.37 5.74 -4.48
CA LEU A 49 16.85 4.40 -4.72
C LEU A 49 18.00 3.39 -4.91
N ASP A 50 19.07 3.75 -5.61
CA ASP A 50 20.21 2.86 -5.87
C ASP A 50 20.89 2.46 -4.56
N ASP A 51 21.12 3.44 -3.67
CA ASP A 51 21.64 3.22 -2.32
C ASP A 51 20.73 2.26 -1.51
N TRP A 52 19.41 2.39 -1.64
CA TRP A 52 18.47 1.52 -0.96
C TRP A 52 18.42 0.12 -1.56
N LEU A 53 18.61 -0.03 -2.87
CA LEU A 53 18.67 -1.33 -3.54
C LEU A 53 19.91 -2.09 -3.07
N GLU A 54 21.06 -1.43 -2.97
CA GLU A 54 22.29 -2.03 -2.44
C GLU A 54 22.15 -2.45 -0.96
N GLN A 55 21.62 -1.56 -0.11
CA GLN A 55 21.53 -1.80 1.33
C GLN A 55 20.38 -2.73 1.74
N PHE A 56 19.25 -2.65 1.05
CA PHE A 56 17.98 -3.26 1.46
C PHE A 56 17.33 -4.13 0.38
N GLY A 57 18.01 -4.47 -0.71
CA GLY A 57 17.46 -5.30 -1.79
C GLY A 57 16.84 -6.63 -1.33
N HIS A 58 17.37 -7.20 -0.25
CA HIS A 58 16.89 -8.44 0.38
C HIS A 58 15.65 -8.29 1.27
N CYS A 59 15.23 -7.06 1.57
CA CYS A 59 14.05 -6.79 2.39
C CYS A 59 12.76 -7.09 1.62
N GLY A 60 11.63 -7.12 2.33
CA GLY A 60 10.31 -7.03 1.69
C GLY A 60 10.07 -5.66 1.07
N ILE A 61 8.90 -5.47 0.48
CA ILE A 61 8.48 -4.24 -0.20
C ILE A 61 7.13 -3.72 0.30
N GLY A 62 7.04 -2.40 0.39
CA GLY A 62 5.81 -1.64 0.59
C GLY A 62 5.85 -0.33 -0.18
N LEU A 63 4.75 0.41 -0.17
CA LEU A 63 4.62 1.73 -0.80
C LEU A 63 4.33 2.80 0.24
N VAL A 64 4.99 3.94 0.09
CA VAL A 64 4.45 5.21 0.60
C VAL A 64 3.29 5.60 -0.31
N LEU A 65 2.11 5.76 0.27
CA LEU A 65 0.91 6.19 -0.44
C LEU A 65 0.94 7.72 -0.65
N GLY A 66 0.10 8.22 -1.55
CA GLY A 66 0.05 9.64 -1.94
C GLY A 66 0.75 9.97 -3.26
N SER A 67 1.29 8.97 -3.98
CA SER A 67 1.83 9.18 -5.33
C SER A 67 0.77 9.75 -6.27
N PRO A 68 1.07 10.84 -7.00
CA PRO A 68 0.07 11.51 -7.82
C PRO A 68 -0.15 10.77 -9.14
N PHE A 69 -1.41 10.77 -9.59
CA PHE A 69 -1.78 10.40 -10.95
C PHE A 69 -1.96 11.65 -11.81
N SER A 70 -1.92 11.48 -13.14
CA SER A 70 -2.01 12.60 -14.10
C SER A 70 -3.36 13.34 -14.07
N ASP A 71 -4.40 12.75 -13.49
CA ASP A 71 -5.73 13.35 -13.34
C ASP A 71 -5.89 14.18 -12.04
N GLY A 72 -4.80 14.40 -11.30
CA GLY A 72 -4.78 15.14 -10.04
C GLY A 72 -5.24 14.33 -8.81
N THR A 73 -5.62 13.06 -8.99
CA THR A 73 -5.86 12.15 -7.86
C THR A 73 -4.57 11.55 -7.33
N LYS A 74 -4.61 10.91 -6.16
CA LYS A 74 -3.45 10.24 -5.54
C LYS A 74 -3.73 8.78 -5.26
N LEU A 75 -2.70 7.93 -5.28
CA LEU A 75 -2.79 6.56 -4.80
C LEU A 75 -3.11 6.55 -3.31
N ALA A 76 -4.19 5.88 -2.95
CA ALA A 76 -4.65 5.71 -1.58
C ALA A 76 -5.12 4.26 -1.34
N ALA A 77 -5.43 3.94 -0.09
CA ALA A 77 -6.06 2.69 0.27
C ALA A 77 -7.21 2.90 1.25
N VAL A 78 -8.29 2.14 1.07
CA VAL A 78 -9.29 1.90 2.11
C VAL A 78 -8.90 0.59 2.79
N ASP A 79 -8.31 0.67 3.98
CA ASP A 79 -7.85 -0.47 4.76
C ASP A 79 -8.87 -0.83 5.83
N ILE A 80 -9.49 -2.00 5.68
CA ILE A 80 -10.53 -2.52 6.56
C ILE A 80 -9.91 -3.61 7.42
N ASP A 81 -9.92 -3.43 8.73
CA ASP A 81 -9.27 -4.31 9.71
C ASP A 81 -10.17 -5.47 10.18
N ARG A 82 -11.44 -5.46 9.78
CA ARG A 82 -12.47 -6.41 10.21
C ARG A 82 -13.15 -7.13 9.04
N ASP A 83 -13.15 -8.46 9.09
CA ASP A 83 -13.63 -9.32 8.00
C ASP A 83 -15.12 -9.13 7.68
N ASP A 84 -15.95 -8.84 8.69
CA ASP A 84 -17.39 -8.60 8.55
C ASP A 84 -17.70 -7.33 7.74
N TYR A 85 -16.76 -6.39 7.62
CA TYR A 85 -16.91 -5.17 6.82
C TYR A 85 -16.33 -5.29 5.39
N VAL A 86 -15.61 -6.35 5.06
CA VAL A 86 -14.93 -6.50 3.75
C VAL A 86 -15.93 -6.45 2.60
N ARG A 87 -17.02 -7.23 2.66
CA ARG A 87 -17.99 -7.35 1.55
C ARG A 87 -18.79 -6.08 1.32
N VAL A 88 -19.15 -5.35 2.39
CA VAL A 88 -19.85 -4.07 2.24
C VAL A 88 -18.92 -3.01 1.66
N THR A 89 -17.65 -2.96 2.09
CA THR A 89 -16.66 -2.05 1.48
C THR A 89 -16.42 -2.39 0.01
N GLN A 90 -16.34 -3.67 -0.36
CA GLN A 90 -16.23 -4.10 -1.75
C GLN A 90 -17.40 -3.57 -2.60
N ALA A 91 -18.63 -3.67 -2.08
CA ALA A 91 -19.81 -3.17 -2.77
C ALA A 91 -19.79 -1.63 -2.90
N LEU A 92 -19.47 -0.91 -1.83
CA LEU A 92 -19.36 0.56 -1.82
C LEU A 92 -18.28 1.07 -2.80
N LEU A 93 -17.19 0.30 -2.95
CA LEU A 93 -16.11 0.60 -3.89
C LEU A 93 -16.37 0.05 -5.31
N ARG A 94 -17.58 -0.46 -5.60
CA ARG A 94 -17.99 -0.96 -6.91
C ARG A 94 -17.11 -2.11 -7.42
N ASN A 95 -16.87 -3.11 -6.56
CA ASN A 95 -16.03 -4.28 -6.86
C ASN A 95 -14.61 -3.89 -7.32
N PRO A 96 -13.80 -3.30 -6.43
CA PRO A 96 -12.44 -2.86 -6.73
C PRO A 96 -11.58 -3.98 -7.36
N VAL A 97 -10.84 -3.62 -8.40
CA VAL A 97 -10.02 -4.54 -9.19
C VAL A 97 -8.68 -4.89 -8.53
N CYS A 98 -8.27 -4.14 -7.50
CA CYS A 98 -6.98 -4.27 -6.83
C CYS A 98 -7.15 -4.13 -5.32
N GLY A 99 -6.86 -5.20 -4.60
CA GLY A 99 -6.80 -5.20 -3.14
C GLY A 99 -5.70 -6.12 -2.62
N ARG A 100 -5.34 -5.96 -1.36
CA ARG A 100 -4.32 -6.77 -0.69
C ARG A 100 -4.87 -7.33 0.62
N ILE A 101 -4.59 -8.60 0.90
CA ILE A 101 -4.87 -9.24 2.19
C ILE A 101 -3.57 -9.69 2.85
N GLY A 102 -3.47 -9.43 4.16
CA GLY A 102 -2.43 -9.97 5.05
C GLY A 102 -2.98 -11.12 5.90
N ALA A 103 -3.17 -10.87 7.20
CA ALA A 103 -3.77 -11.83 8.11
C ALA A 103 -5.31 -11.81 8.12
N LYS A 104 -5.89 -10.61 8.16
CA LYS A 104 -7.33 -10.36 8.20
C LYS A 104 -7.68 -9.10 7.42
N GLY A 105 -8.97 -8.88 7.19
CA GLY A 105 -9.48 -7.69 6.54
C GLY A 105 -9.02 -7.57 5.08
N ILE A 106 -8.99 -6.36 4.56
CA ILE A 106 -8.49 -6.06 3.22
C ILE A 106 -8.10 -4.59 3.09
N ALA A 107 -7.04 -4.31 2.32
CA ALA A 107 -6.73 -2.98 1.83
C ALA A 107 -7.11 -2.91 0.36
N TYR A 108 -8.12 -2.13 0.00
CA TYR A 108 -8.46 -1.86 -1.40
C TYR A 108 -7.72 -0.61 -1.89
N LEU A 109 -7.06 -0.73 -3.04
CA LEU A 109 -6.35 0.40 -3.66
C LEU A 109 -7.38 1.26 -4.40
N VAL A 110 -7.26 2.57 -4.20
CA VAL A 110 -8.19 3.58 -4.72
C VAL A 110 -7.44 4.82 -5.17
N ARG A 111 -8.14 5.67 -5.92
CA ARG A 111 -7.74 7.04 -6.21
C ARG A 111 -8.42 7.99 -5.24
N LEU A 112 -7.65 8.76 -4.51
CA LEU A 112 -8.19 9.81 -3.65
C LEU A 112 -8.19 11.15 -4.38
N ARG A 113 -9.36 11.78 -4.44
CA ARG A 113 -9.52 13.21 -4.74
C ARG A 113 -9.73 13.95 -3.42
N GLY A 114 -8.77 14.78 -3.02
CA GLY A 114 -8.87 15.52 -1.76
C GLY A 114 -7.52 15.82 -1.11
N ASP A 115 -7.53 16.04 0.19
CA ASP A 115 -6.40 16.59 0.94
C ASP A 115 -5.33 15.57 1.37
N GLY A 116 -5.52 14.29 1.05
CA GLY A 116 -4.57 13.23 1.40
C GLY A 116 -4.54 12.85 2.89
N LYS A 117 -5.39 13.43 3.73
CA LYS A 117 -5.33 13.19 5.19
C LYS A 117 -5.83 11.80 5.57
N TYR A 118 -5.22 11.29 6.64
CA TYR A 118 -5.68 10.10 7.34
C TYR A 118 -7.11 10.28 7.88
N ARG A 119 -7.97 9.28 7.69
CA ARG A 119 -9.32 9.25 8.27
C ARG A 119 -9.59 7.88 8.87
N ALA A 120 -9.97 7.84 10.14
CA ALA A 120 -10.41 6.61 10.79
C ALA A 120 -11.88 6.34 10.45
N LEU A 121 -12.20 5.10 10.06
CA LEU A 121 -13.57 4.65 9.85
C LEU A 121 -14.06 3.99 11.15
N LYS A 122 -15.11 4.54 11.74
CA LYS A 122 -15.67 4.10 13.02
C LYS A 122 -17.17 3.90 12.92
N VAL A 123 -17.68 2.91 13.64
CA VAL A 123 -19.13 2.66 13.75
C VAL A 123 -19.61 3.13 15.13
N LYS A 124 -20.68 3.95 15.14
CA LYS A 124 -21.35 4.37 16.38
C LYS A 124 -22.14 3.21 16.97
N GLY A 125 -22.17 3.10 18.29
CA GLY A 125 -22.91 2.03 19.01
C GLY A 125 -22.03 0.87 19.49
N GLU A 126 -20.94 0.56 18.78
CA GLU A 126 -19.91 -0.39 19.25
C GLU A 126 -18.80 0.30 20.06
N GLY A 127 -19.17 1.22 20.96
CA GLY A 127 -18.19 2.03 21.71
C GLY A 127 -17.29 2.92 20.84
N GLY A 128 -17.65 3.14 19.57
CA GLY A 128 -16.80 3.85 18.61
C GLY A 128 -15.66 2.99 18.03
N ALA A 129 -15.86 1.67 17.95
CA ALA A 129 -14.90 0.73 17.38
C ALA A 129 -14.41 1.19 15.99
N LYS A 130 -13.09 1.23 15.83
CA LYS A 130 -12.44 1.44 14.53
C LYS A 130 -12.61 0.15 13.71
N ILE A 131 -13.17 0.29 12.51
CA ILE A 131 -13.36 -0.81 11.56
C ILE A 131 -12.33 -0.78 10.43
N GLY A 132 -11.68 0.37 10.25
CA GLY A 132 -10.67 0.58 9.21
C GLY A 132 -10.22 2.03 9.13
N GLU A 133 -9.57 2.38 8.03
CA GLU A 133 -8.95 3.65 7.78
C GLU A 133 -8.84 3.98 6.28
N ILE A 134 -8.79 5.29 5.96
CA ILE A 134 -8.36 5.79 4.65
C ILE A 134 -6.91 6.25 4.79
N LEU A 135 -6.05 5.63 3.99
CA LEU A 135 -4.61 5.87 3.95
C LEU A 135 -4.23 6.58 2.65
N CYS A 136 -3.49 7.68 2.74
CA CYS A 136 -2.92 8.38 1.60
C CYS A 136 -1.57 8.99 1.99
N ASP A 137 -1.45 10.32 2.09
CA ASP A 137 -0.15 10.98 2.23
C ASP A 137 0.59 10.51 3.49
N ASN A 138 1.89 10.22 3.33
CA ASN A 138 2.78 9.77 4.40
C ASN A 138 2.36 8.45 5.08
N ARG A 139 1.45 7.68 4.48
CA ARG A 139 1.03 6.35 4.97
C ARG A 139 1.71 5.23 4.21
N PHE A 140 1.75 4.06 4.82
CA PHE A 140 2.51 2.93 4.32
C PHE A 140 1.62 1.72 4.09
N LEU A 141 1.77 1.09 2.94
CA LEU A 141 1.09 -0.16 2.60
C LEU A 141 2.12 -1.23 2.25
N VAL A 142 2.21 -2.29 3.07
CA VAL A 142 3.05 -3.45 2.75
C VAL A 142 2.41 -4.24 1.60
N LEU A 143 3.21 -4.57 0.59
CA LEU A 143 2.74 -5.24 -0.61
C LEU A 143 2.94 -6.76 -0.57
N PRO A 144 2.22 -7.51 -1.44
CA PRO A 144 2.52 -8.91 -1.74
C PRO A 144 3.97 -9.14 -2.15
N HIS A 145 4.42 -10.39 -2.00
CA HIS A 145 5.83 -10.83 -1.93
C HIS A 145 6.51 -10.58 -0.57
N SER A 146 6.12 -9.56 0.20
CA SER A 146 6.54 -9.44 1.61
C SER A 146 5.87 -10.50 2.50
N ILE A 147 6.58 -10.97 3.53
CA ILE A 147 6.05 -11.93 4.51
C ILE A 147 5.40 -11.20 5.68
N HIS A 148 4.17 -11.61 6.03
CA HIS A 148 3.48 -11.08 7.19
C HIS A 148 4.04 -11.72 8.49
N PRO A 149 4.44 -10.92 9.50
CA PRO A 149 5.16 -11.43 10.67
C PRO A 149 4.34 -12.43 11.49
N ASP A 150 3.04 -12.18 11.67
CA ASP A 150 2.22 -13.02 12.56
C ASP A 150 1.81 -14.35 11.90
N THR A 151 1.72 -14.39 10.56
CA THR A 151 1.23 -15.57 9.84
C THR A 151 2.34 -16.36 9.16
N ASN A 152 3.54 -15.77 9.06
CA ASN A 152 4.67 -16.28 8.27
C ASN A 152 4.32 -16.64 6.82
N LYS A 153 3.27 -16.01 6.28
CA LYS A 153 2.80 -16.18 4.91
C LYS A 153 2.92 -14.85 4.15
N PRO A 154 3.14 -14.87 2.84
CA PRO A 154 3.17 -13.64 2.06
C PRO A 154 1.81 -12.93 2.10
N TYR A 155 1.84 -11.60 2.05
CA TYR A 155 0.64 -10.84 1.66
C TYR A 155 0.22 -11.29 0.25
N ARG A 156 -1.08 -11.24 -0.04
CA ARG A 156 -1.64 -11.67 -1.32
C ARG A 156 -2.46 -10.58 -1.98
N TRP A 157 -2.38 -10.50 -3.30
CA TRP A 157 -3.31 -9.72 -4.09
C TRP A 157 -4.70 -10.37 -4.09
N VAL A 158 -5.72 -9.54 -4.16
CA VAL A 158 -7.12 -9.88 -4.44
C VAL A 158 -7.50 -9.09 -5.68
N GLY A 159 -7.90 -9.79 -6.74
CA GLY A 159 -7.97 -9.19 -8.08
C GLY A 159 -6.59 -9.17 -8.73
N ARG A 160 -6.28 -8.07 -9.43
CA ARG A 160 -5.02 -7.92 -10.18
C ARG A 160 -3.95 -7.20 -9.33
N PRO A 161 -2.66 -7.54 -9.50
CA PRO A 161 -1.55 -6.77 -8.94
C PRO A 161 -1.58 -5.31 -9.39
N LEU A 162 -1.14 -4.38 -8.52
CA LEU A 162 -1.18 -2.95 -8.83
C LEU A 162 -0.42 -2.56 -10.11
N LEU A 163 0.70 -3.23 -10.41
CA LEU A 163 1.49 -2.99 -11.64
C LEU A 163 0.78 -3.44 -12.94
N GLU A 164 -0.28 -4.24 -12.83
CA GLU A 164 -1.08 -4.73 -13.97
C GLU A 164 -2.41 -3.98 -14.13
N VAL A 165 -2.63 -2.95 -13.31
CA VAL A 165 -3.89 -2.19 -13.27
C VAL A 165 -3.65 -0.79 -13.82
N ASP A 166 -4.48 -0.38 -14.80
CA ASP A 166 -4.54 1.02 -15.16
C ASP A 166 -5.16 1.81 -14.01
N TYR A 167 -4.51 2.88 -13.56
CA TYR A 167 -4.98 3.65 -12.40
C TYR A 167 -6.43 4.13 -12.57
N ARG A 168 -6.90 4.34 -13.81
CA ARG A 168 -8.28 4.75 -14.11
C ARG A 168 -9.32 3.69 -13.76
N GLU A 169 -8.91 2.41 -13.68
CA GLU A 169 -9.76 1.30 -13.22
C GLU A 169 -9.89 1.24 -11.70
N LEU A 170 -9.00 1.92 -10.96
CA LEU A 170 -9.13 2.04 -9.51
C LEU A 170 -10.33 2.94 -9.17
N PRO A 171 -11.14 2.56 -8.16
CA PRO A 171 -12.25 3.40 -7.72
C PRO A 171 -11.75 4.77 -7.28
N THR A 172 -12.45 5.83 -7.66
CA THR A 172 -12.25 7.16 -7.09
C THR A 172 -13.10 7.34 -5.84
N ILE A 173 -12.49 7.83 -4.77
CA ILE A 173 -13.16 8.29 -3.56
C ILE A 173 -12.82 9.75 -3.28
N GLU A 174 -13.69 10.43 -2.54
CA GLU A 174 -13.49 11.80 -2.08
C GLU A 174 -13.32 11.80 -0.57
N ALA A 175 -12.34 12.57 -0.08
CA ALA A 175 -12.10 12.71 1.34
C ALA A 175 -11.55 14.08 1.71
#